data_AF-A0A7S3U4F6-F1
#
_entry.id   AF-A0A7S3U4F6-F1
#
_cell.length_a   1.000
_cell.length_b   1.000
_cell.length_c   1.000
_cell.angle_alpha   90.00
_cell.angle_beta   90.00
_cell.angle_gamma   90.00
#
_symmetry.space_group_name_H-M   'P 1'
#
loop_
_entity.id
_entity.type
_entity.pdbx_description
1 polymer ?
#
loop_
_entity_poly.entity_id
_entity_poly.type
_entity_poly.pdbx_seq_one_letter_code
_entity_poly.pdbx_strand_id
1 'polypeptide(L)'
;VVARLSGSVSVIDASGKQIEIGLGIKPRRKRLVAVGWCRLRPAVGGMDEVWEYLGIAEKTLREYQQEYPSVFSMLQARPRGENYSIDEAFPQADDSYGWGPTASSLNSQVRADAELSNPLSASSRLLSLVAWLDATGSRVAQLVPADMLRLSRESVARAEAELSALSTKEPQEMAGSSDRNAVTVELPAASLLTPTESLVNLGGFTANHLPGEYVTYIRGAGPVPFGERGIVLATQGARCEVIFEHEGFCSFGHFSRLNTSRAAVVPATSLL
;
A
#
# COMPACT_ATOMS: atom_id res chain seq x y z
N VAL A 1 -16.91 15.04 1.66
CA VAL A 1 -15.63 15.44 2.31
C VAL A 1 -14.66 14.28 2.45
N VAL A 2 -14.98 13.22 3.22
CA VAL A 2 -14.06 12.07 3.44
C VAL A 2 -13.49 11.50 2.15
N ALA A 3 -14.33 11.24 1.14
CA ALA A 3 -13.88 10.70 -0.14
C ALA A 3 -12.90 11.60 -0.92
N ARG A 4 -12.90 12.91 -0.67
CA ARG A 4 -11.95 13.87 -1.25
C ARG A 4 -10.64 13.82 -0.48
N LEU A 5 -10.71 14.00 0.85
CA LEU A 5 -9.53 14.00 1.72
C LEU A 5 -8.75 12.68 1.69
N SER A 6 -9.44 11.54 1.64
CA SER A 6 -8.77 10.24 1.51
C SER A 6 -8.15 10.02 0.14
N GLY A 7 -8.63 10.73 -0.88
CA GLY A 7 -8.08 10.71 -2.23
C GLY A 7 -7.07 11.83 -2.42
N SER A 8 -7.41 12.77 -3.30
CA SER A 8 -6.57 13.90 -3.65
C SER A 8 -7.34 15.21 -3.53
N VAL A 9 -6.70 16.20 -2.91
CA VAL A 9 -7.15 17.58 -2.72
C VAL A 9 -5.93 18.46 -2.77
N SER A 10 -5.99 19.52 -3.56
CA SER A 10 -4.89 20.46 -3.67
C SER A 10 -5.32 21.89 -3.40
N VAL A 11 -4.43 22.65 -2.79
CA VAL A 11 -4.57 24.08 -2.50
C VAL A 11 -3.53 24.84 -3.33
N ILE A 12 -3.89 26.00 -3.84
CA ILE A 12 -2.98 26.92 -4.52
C ILE A 12 -2.46 27.90 -3.48
N ASP A 13 -1.14 27.90 -3.31
CA ASP A 13 -0.41 28.85 -2.46
C ASP A 13 -0.39 30.26 -3.08
N ALA A 14 -0.02 31.28 -2.30
CA ALA A 14 0.14 32.66 -2.76
C ALA A 14 1.12 32.80 -3.94
N SER A 15 2.09 31.87 -4.05
CA SER A 15 3.02 31.75 -5.18
C SER A 15 2.41 31.17 -6.46
N GLY A 16 1.14 30.76 -6.44
CA GLY A 16 0.49 30.04 -7.53
C GLY A 16 0.86 28.54 -7.60
N LYS A 17 1.67 28.05 -6.66
CA LYS A 17 2.06 26.64 -6.59
C LYS A 17 0.93 25.78 -6.04
N GLN A 18 0.62 24.68 -6.72
CA GLN A 18 -0.32 23.68 -6.25
C GLN A 18 0.35 22.76 -5.21
N ILE A 19 -0.25 22.68 -4.02
CA ILE A 19 0.20 21.87 -2.90
C ILE A 19 -0.88 20.83 -2.59
N GLU A 20 -0.50 19.56 -2.61
CA GLU A 20 -1.39 18.47 -2.24
C GLU A 20 -1.60 18.46 -0.72
N ILE A 21 -2.86 18.40 -0.29
CA ILE A 21 -3.27 18.31 1.12
C ILE A 21 -4.16 17.09 1.38
N GLY A 22 -4.47 16.28 0.37
CA GLY A 22 -5.10 14.98 0.56
C GLY A 22 -4.16 13.97 1.22
N LEU A 23 -4.74 12.95 1.83
CA LEU A 23 -4.01 11.80 2.40
C LEU A 23 -3.39 10.91 1.31
N GLY A 24 -3.89 10.96 0.07
CA GLY A 24 -3.34 10.17 -1.04
C GLY A 24 -3.57 8.66 -0.95
N ILE A 25 -4.35 8.19 0.03
CA ILE A 25 -4.54 6.76 0.30
C ILE A 25 -5.49 6.07 -0.69
N LYS A 26 -6.28 6.85 -1.44
CA LYS A 26 -7.27 6.38 -2.43
C LYS A 26 -7.10 7.08 -3.79
N PRO A 27 -6.11 6.71 -4.61
CA PRO A 27 -6.00 7.23 -5.97
C PRO A 27 -7.07 6.61 -6.90
N ARG A 28 -8.31 7.11 -6.83
CA ARG A 28 -9.47 6.53 -7.55
C ARG A 28 -9.25 6.40 -9.07
N ARG A 29 -8.67 7.41 -9.71
CA ARG A 29 -8.42 7.42 -11.17
C ARG A 29 -7.44 6.33 -11.61
N LYS A 30 -6.53 5.93 -10.72
CA LYS A 30 -5.50 4.90 -10.98
C LYS A 30 -5.91 3.51 -10.48
N ARG A 31 -7.09 3.37 -9.85
CA ARG A 31 -7.52 2.15 -9.16
C ARG A 31 -6.45 1.58 -8.22
N LEU A 32 -5.79 2.46 -7.46
CA LEU A 32 -4.81 2.08 -6.44
C LEU A 32 -5.39 2.24 -5.04
N VAL A 33 -4.85 1.48 -4.10
CA VAL A 33 -5.13 1.54 -2.66
C VAL A 33 -3.80 1.65 -1.90
N ALA A 34 -3.77 2.45 -0.82
CA ALA A 34 -2.65 2.46 0.11
C ALA A 34 -2.76 1.29 1.09
N VAL A 35 -1.72 0.45 1.09
CA VAL A 35 -1.65 -0.78 1.87
C VAL A 35 -1.75 -0.49 3.36
N GLY A 36 -2.66 -1.17 4.05
CA GLY A 36 -2.90 -0.98 5.47
C GLY A 36 -3.77 0.23 5.82
N TRP A 37 -4.13 1.06 4.84
CA TRP A 37 -4.97 2.25 5.04
C TRP A 37 -6.39 2.05 4.52
N CYS A 38 -6.54 1.53 3.31
CA CYS A 38 -7.86 1.29 2.73
C CYS A 38 -7.85 0.06 1.80
N ARG A 39 -9.04 -0.42 1.46
CA ARG A 39 -9.26 -1.44 0.45
C ARG A 39 -10.54 -1.16 -0.33
N LEU A 40 -10.61 -1.73 -1.52
CA LEU A 40 -11.80 -1.73 -2.36
C LEU A 40 -12.40 -3.13 -2.32
N ARG A 41 -13.67 -3.25 -1.95
CA ARG A 41 -14.39 -4.53 -1.95
C ARG A 41 -15.62 -4.47 -2.84
N PRO A 42 -16.02 -5.59 -3.45
CA PRO A 42 -17.36 -5.68 -4.02
C PRO A 42 -18.42 -5.44 -2.94
N ALA A 43 -19.47 -4.70 -3.28
CA ALA A 43 -20.63 -4.51 -2.42
C ALA A 43 -21.32 -5.86 -2.16
N VAL A 44 -21.91 -6.02 -0.98
CA VAL A 44 -22.73 -7.20 -0.67
C VAL A 44 -23.93 -7.22 -1.63
N GLY A 45 -23.95 -8.18 -2.56
CA GLY A 45 -25.08 -8.42 -3.46
C GLY A 45 -25.06 -7.68 -4.81
N GLY A 46 -23.91 -7.18 -5.31
CA GLY A 46 -23.92 -6.47 -6.60
C GLY A 46 -22.58 -6.25 -7.29
N MET A 47 -22.64 -5.48 -8.39
CA MET A 47 -21.50 -5.04 -9.21
C MET A 47 -20.79 -3.80 -8.67
N ASP A 48 -21.33 -3.15 -7.63
CA ASP A 48 -20.76 -1.91 -7.10
C ASP A 48 -19.55 -2.17 -6.22
N GLU A 49 -18.61 -1.21 -6.19
CA GLU A 49 -17.40 -1.29 -5.37
C GLU A 49 -17.50 -0.33 -4.17
N VAL A 50 -17.25 -0.87 -2.97
CA VAL A 50 -17.27 -0.13 -1.71
C VAL A 50 -15.86 0.06 -1.20
N TRP A 51 -15.55 1.30 -0.83
CA TRP A 51 -14.29 1.65 -0.20
C TRP A 51 -14.39 1.45 1.30
N GLU A 52 -13.49 0.64 1.83
CA GLU A 52 -13.36 0.39 3.26
C GLU A 52 -12.06 0.99 3.77
N TYR A 53 -12.14 1.72 4.88
CA TYR A 53 -10.99 2.31 5.55
C TYR A 53 -10.63 1.45 6.76
N LEU A 54 -9.34 1.20 6.95
CA LEU A 54 -8.84 0.51 8.13
C LEU A 54 -8.73 1.49 9.30
N GLY A 55 -8.58 0.96 10.53
CA GLY A 55 -8.57 1.75 11.76
C GLY A 55 -7.53 2.88 11.76
N ILE A 56 -6.37 2.68 11.14
CA ILE A 56 -5.36 3.75 10.99
C ILE A 56 -5.89 4.93 10.17
N ALA A 57 -6.52 4.67 9.02
CA ALA A 57 -7.07 5.72 8.17
C ALA A 57 -8.23 6.45 8.85
N GLU A 58 -9.10 5.72 9.56
CA GLU A 58 -10.18 6.32 10.34
C GLU A 58 -9.65 7.23 11.45
N LYS A 59 -8.67 6.74 12.23
CA LYS A 59 -8.01 7.51 13.29
C LYS A 59 -7.38 8.78 12.73
N THR A 60 -6.59 8.67 11.68
CA THR A 60 -5.93 9.82 11.04
C THR A 60 -6.93 10.81 10.45
N LEU A 61 -8.06 10.36 9.88
CA LEU A 61 -9.10 11.26 9.40
C LEU A 61 -9.77 12.05 10.53
N ARG A 62 -9.99 11.43 11.70
CA ARG A 62 -10.52 12.09 12.88
C ARG A 62 -9.54 13.13 13.42
N GLU A 63 -8.25 12.78 13.52
CA GLU A 63 -7.18 13.71 13.92
C GLU A 63 -7.08 14.89 12.93
N TYR A 64 -7.14 14.62 11.62
CA TYR A 64 -7.15 15.67 10.60
C TYR A 64 -8.33 16.64 10.83
N GLN A 65 -9.54 16.11 11.09
CA GLN A 65 -10.70 16.94 11.35
C GLN A 65 -10.54 17.84 12.60
N GLN A 66 -9.88 17.32 13.64
CA GLN A 66 -9.67 18.06 14.88
C GLN A 66 -8.60 19.15 14.74
N GLU A 67 -7.48 18.84 14.08
CA GLU A 67 -6.34 19.76 13.93
C GLU A 67 -6.60 20.85 12.86
N TYR A 68 -7.33 20.51 11.80
CA TYR A 68 -7.54 21.39 10.64
C TYR A 68 -9.02 21.49 10.23
N PRO A 69 -9.92 21.95 11.13
CA PRO A 69 -11.35 21.98 10.87
C PRO A 69 -11.73 22.90 9.69
N SER A 70 -10.97 23.97 9.44
CA SER A 70 -11.21 24.91 8.34
C SER A 70 -11.11 24.24 6.97
N VAL A 71 -10.21 23.27 6.80
CA VAL A 71 -10.09 22.46 5.56
C VAL A 71 -11.35 21.64 5.32
N PHE A 72 -11.96 21.11 6.38
CA PHE A 72 -13.20 20.35 6.27
C PHE A 72 -14.36 21.27 5.91
N SER A 73 -14.46 22.45 6.54
CA SER A 73 -15.47 23.47 6.20
C SER A 73 -15.36 23.91 4.73
N MET A 74 -14.14 24.16 4.25
CA MET A 74 -13.86 24.48 2.84
C MET A 74 -14.38 23.38 1.90
N LEU A 75 -14.10 22.11 2.20
CA LEU A 75 -14.56 20.98 1.39
C LEU A 75 -16.07 20.73 1.48
N GLN A 76 -16.72 21.11 2.58
CA GLN A 76 -18.18 21.08 2.70
C GLN A 76 -18.83 22.17 1.85
N ALA A 77 -18.26 23.38 1.87
CA ALA A 77 -18.74 24.51 1.09
C ALA A 77 -18.61 24.27 -0.42
N ARG A 78 -17.49 23.68 -0.86
CA ARG A 78 -17.24 23.38 -2.28
C ARG A 78 -16.78 21.94 -2.48
N PRO A 79 -17.69 20.93 -2.46
CA PRO A 79 -17.32 19.52 -2.54
C PRO A 79 -16.70 19.08 -3.88
N ARG A 80 -17.02 19.81 -4.96
CA ARG A 80 -16.56 19.54 -6.33
C ARG A 80 -15.49 20.55 -6.82
N GLY A 81 -14.95 21.38 -5.94
CA GLY A 81 -13.88 22.32 -6.30
C GLY A 81 -12.62 21.57 -6.71
N GLU A 82 -11.97 21.98 -7.79
CA GLU A 82 -10.72 21.36 -8.26
C GLU A 82 -9.49 22.06 -7.66
N ASN A 83 -9.58 23.38 -7.51
CA ASN A 83 -8.54 24.23 -6.93
C ASN A 83 -9.15 25.08 -5.80
N TYR A 84 -8.50 25.07 -4.64
CA TYR A 84 -8.85 25.90 -3.50
C TYR A 84 -7.74 26.92 -3.26
N SER A 85 -8.07 28.14 -2.86
CA SER A 85 -7.04 29.09 -2.42
C SER A 85 -6.62 28.79 -0.98
N ILE A 86 -5.44 29.28 -0.60
CA ILE A 86 -4.95 29.16 0.76
C ILE A 86 -5.87 29.86 1.78
N ASP A 87 -6.47 30.98 1.41
CA ASP A 87 -7.40 31.74 2.25
C ASP A 87 -8.74 31.00 2.46
N GLU A 88 -9.19 30.23 1.46
CA GLU A 88 -10.35 29.35 1.61
C GLU A 88 -10.06 28.22 2.62
N ALA A 89 -8.84 27.67 2.60
CA ALA A 89 -8.43 26.58 3.49
C ALA A 89 -8.13 27.05 4.92
N PHE A 90 -7.58 28.26 5.06
CA PHE A 90 -7.14 28.87 6.31
C PHE A 90 -7.56 30.34 6.36
N PRO A 91 -8.86 30.61 6.55
CA PRO A 91 -9.34 31.98 6.66
C PRO A 91 -8.66 32.67 7.84
N GLN A 92 -8.08 33.85 7.58
CA GLN A 92 -7.57 34.69 8.66
C GLN A 92 -8.77 35.19 9.48
N ALA A 93 -8.56 35.33 10.80
CA ALA A 93 -9.55 36.02 11.62
C ALA A 93 -9.69 37.44 11.06
N ASP A 94 -10.93 37.83 10.73
CA ASP A 94 -11.21 39.15 10.21
C ASP A 94 -10.84 40.17 11.30
N ASP A 95 -9.75 40.91 11.12
CA ASP A 95 -9.32 42.02 11.99
C ASP A 95 -10.28 43.23 11.84
N SER A 96 -11.59 42.99 11.77
CA SER A 96 -12.60 44.03 11.60
C SER A 96 -12.77 44.93 12.83
N TYR A 97 -11.95 44.74 13.87
CA TYR A 97 -11.85 45.58 15.06
C TYR A 97 -10.38 45.91 15.36
N GLY A 98 -9.78 46.81 14.59
CA GLY A 98 -8.37 47.15 14.79
C GLY A 98 -7.97 48.50 14.21
N TRP A 99 -8.23 49.57 14.95
CA TRP A 99 -7.56 50.85 14.80
C TRP A 99 -6.03 50.65 14.94
N GLY A 100 -5.30 50.60 13.81
CA GLY A 100 -3.85 50.48 13.77
C GLY A 100 -3.32 50.92 12.41
N PRO A 101 -2.09 51.47 12.32
CA PRO A 101 -1.57 52.01 11.07
C PRO A 101 -1.53 50.90 10.02
N THR A 102 -2.23 51.14 8.91
CA THR A 102 -2.33 50.18 7.81
C THR A 102 -0.92 49.80 7.36
N ALA A 103 -0.63 48.49 7.42
CA ALA A 103 0.65 47.89 7.04
C ALA A 103 0.96 48.01 5.53
N SER A 104 0.42 49.01 4.84
CA SER A 104 0.51 49.26 3.40
C SER A 104 1.88 49.79 2.96
N SER A 105 2.82 49.99 3.89
CA SER A 105 4.14 50.58 3.64
C SER A 105 5.30 49.56 3.66
N LEU A 106 5.06 48.27 3.89
CA LEU A 106 6.14 47.28 4.01
C LEU A 106 6.47 46.62 2.66
N ASN A 107 7.76 46.52 2.38
CA ASN A 107 8.33 45.86 1.20
C ASN A 107 7.81 44.41 1.10
N SER A 108 7.54 43.93 -0.12
CA SER A 108 6.92 42.62 -0.37
C SER A 108 7.69 41.43 0.22
N GLN A 109 9.02 41.50 0.26
CA GLN A 109 9.88 40.50 0.90
C GLN A 109 9.74 40.46 2.43
N VAL A 110 9.66 41.63 3.08
CA VAL A 110 9.49 41.72 4.54
C VAL A 110 8.11 41.22 4.97
N ARG A 111 7.09 41.41 4.12
CA ARG A 111 5.74 40.84 4.33
C ARG A 111 5.74 39.32 4.23
N ALA A 112 6.39 38.73 3.23
CA ALA A 112 6.46 37.28 3.07
C ALA A 112 7.18 36.62 4.26
N ASP A 113 8.30 37.19 4.72
CA ASP A 113 9.05 36.66 5.86
C ASP A 113 8.27 36.84 7.19
N ALA A 114 7.54 37.95 7.35
CA ALA A 114 6.67 38.18 8.50
C ALA A 114 5.43 37.27 8.51
N GLU A 115 4.85 36.97 7.35
CA GLU A 115 3.77 36.00 7.22
C GLU A 115 4.25 34.59 7.56
N LEU A 116 5.43 34.17 7.08
CA LEU A 116 5.95 32.83 7.36
C LEU A 116 6.30 32.62 8.84
N SER A 117 6.69 33.69 9.54
CA SER A 117 7.04 33.68 10.97
C SER A 117 5.84 33.86 11.89
N ASN A 118 4.69 34.31 11.39
CA ASN A 118 3.45 34.34 12.16
C ASN A 118 2.77 32.95 12.16
N PRO A 119 2.66 32.26 13.32
CA PRO A 119 2.06 30.93 13.38
C PRO A 119 0.56 30.91 13.02
N LEU A 120 -0.10 32.08 13.00
CA LEU A 120 -1.50 32.21 12.63
C LEU A 120 -1.70 32.50 11.13
N SER A 121 -0.64 32.72 10.35
CA SER A 121 -0.77 32.97 8.91
C SER A 121 -1.23 31.73 8.15
N ALA A 122 -1.95 31.94 7.06
CA ALA A 122 -2.43 30.88 6.19
C ALA A 122 -1.27 30.02 5.63
N SER A 123 -0.18 30.68 5.22
CA SER A 123 1.04 30.06 4.70
C SER A 123 1.76 29.18 5.73
N SER A 124 1.92 29.67 6.96
CA SER A 124 2.51 28.90 8.06
C SER A 124 1.66 27.67 8.41
N ARG A 125 0.33 27.81 8.44
CA ARG A 125 -0.60 26.70 8.68
C ARG A 125 -0.63 25.67 7.55
N LEU A 126 -0.42 26.09 6.30
CA LEU A 126 -0.27 25.16 5.19
C LEU A 126 1.01 24.34 5.32
N LEU A 127 2.12 24.97 5.71
CA LEU A 127 3.38 24.26 5.95
C LEU A 127 3.27 23.28 7.12
N SER A 128 2.62 23.68 8.21
CA SER A 128 2.39 22.78 9.35
C SER A 128 1.49 21.60 8.98
N LEU A 129 0.45 21.82 8.15
CA LEU A 129 -0.38 20.75 7.61
C LEU A 129 0.42 19.77 6.76
N VAL A 130 1.28 20.27 5.86
CA VAL A 130 2.12 19.41 5.03
C VAL A 130 3.07 18.57 5.88
N ALA A 131 3.75 19.19 6.85
CA ALA A 131 4.64 18.49 7.76
C ALA A 131 3.89 17.43 8.60
N TRP A 132 2.67 17.76 9.06
CA TRP A 132 1.80 16.82 9.75
C TRP A 132 1.41 15.65 8.85
N LEU A 133 0.98 15.89 7.62
CA LEU A 133 0.63 14.85 6.65
C LEU A 133 1.81 13.92 6.36
N ASP A 134 3.02 14.47 6.24
CA ASP A 134 4.23 13.66 6.04
C ASP A 134 4.52 12.78 7.26
N ALA A 135 4.30 13.31 8.48
CA ALA A 135 4.45 12.55 9.72
C ALA A 135 3.41 11.45 9.92
N THR A 136 2.19 11.58 9.37
CA THR A 136 1.16 10.51 9.46
C THR A 136 1.57 9.21 8.76
N GLY A 137 2.51 9.27 7.82
CA GLY A 137 2.94 8.11 7.03
C GLY A 137 2.01 7.75 5.87
N SER A 138 0.90 8.47 5.67
CA SER A 138 -0.07 8.20 4.59
C SER A 138 0.56 8.36 3.19
N ARG A 139 1.48 9.32 3.02
CA ARG A 139 2.14 9.63 1.75
C ARG A 139 3.28 8.67 1.38
N VAL A 140 3.88 8.02 2.37
CA VAL A 140 4.91 6.98 2.16
C VAL A 140 4.31 5.59 2.07
N ALA A 141 2.99 5.47 2.28
CA ALA A 141 2.29 4.20 2.15
C ALA A 141 2.45 3.64 0.73
N GLN A 142 2.77 2.35 0.66
CA GLN A 142 2.87 1.67 -0.62
C GLN A 142 1.51 1.63 -1.28
N LEU A 143 1.44 2.07 -2.54
CA LEU A 143 0.26 1.96 -3.37
C LEU A 143 0.29 0.65 -4.14
N VAL A 144 -0.83 -0.07 -4.11
CA VAL A 144 -1.02 -1.32 -4.88
C VAL A 144 -2.34 -1.27 -5.66
N PRO A 145 -2.48 -2.06 -6.74
CA PRO A 145 -3.74 -2.26 -7.44
C PRO A 145 -4.86 -2.67 -6.48
N ALA A 146 -6.05 -2.08 -6.64
CA ALA A 146 -7.19 -2.26 -5.74
C ALA A 146 -7.77 -3.69 -5.76
N ASP A 147 -7.53 -4.44 -6.82
CA ASP A 147 -7.92 -5.83 -7.03
C ASP A 147 -6.91 -6.84 -6.45
N MET A 148 -5.80 -6.37 -5.90
CA MET A 148 -4.77 -7.22 -5.31
C MET A 148 -5.16 -7.71 -3.92
N LEU A 149 -5.16 -9.02 -3.72
CA LEU A 149 -5.21 -9.62 -2.40
C LEU A 149 -3.79 -9.78 -1.88
N ARG A 150 -3.53 -9.46 -0.61
CA ARG A 150 -2.20 -9.56 -0.01
C ARG A 150 -2.24 -9.79 1.48
N LEU A 151 -1.19 -10.42 2.00
CA LEU A 151 -0.92 -10.45 3.42
C LEU A 151 -0.52 -9.06 3.95
N SER A 152 -0.76 -8.86 5.25
CA SER A 152 -0.28 -7.67 5.96
C SER A 152 1.25 -7.68 6.02
N ARG A 153 1.86 -6.50 6.18
CA ARG A 153 3.32 -6.37 6.31
C ARG A 153 3.87 -7.21 7.47
N GLU A 154 3.13 -7.28 8.57
CA GLU A 154 3.49 -8.08 9.73
C GLU A 154 3.47 -9.58 9.44
N SER A 155 2.45 -10.06 8.72
CA SER A 155 2.36 -11.47 8.34
C SER A 155 3.47 -11.87 7.35
N VAL A 156 3.79 -10.99 6.40
CA VAL A 156 4.93 -11.18 5.47
C VAL A 156 6.24 -11.27 6.26
N ALA A 157 6.49 -10.32 7.16
CA ALA A 157 7.71 -10.31 7.97
C ALA A 157 7.83 -11.54 8.88
N ARG A 158 6.71 -12.04 9.41
CA ARG A 158 6.67 -13.27 10.20
C ARG A 158 7.01 -14.49 9.35
N ALA A 159 6.40 -14.62 8.17
CA ALA A 159 6.68 -15.72 7.24
C ALA A 159 8.16 -15.72 6.82
N GLU A 160 8.71 -14.55 6.50
CA GLU A 160 10.13 -14.40 6.15
C GLU A 160 11.06 -14.79 7.31
N ALA A 161 10.76 -14.34 8.53
CA ALA A 161 11.57 -14.67 9.71
C ALA A 161 11.55 -16.17 10.02
N GLU A 162 10.40 -16.83 9.86
CA GLU A 162 10.24 -18.26 10.08
C GLU A 162 11.02 -19.07 9.05
N LEU A 163 10.90 -18.75 7.76
CA LEU A 163 11.65 -19.41 6.70
C LEU A 163 13.17 -19.19 6.84
N SER A 164 13.60 -18.00 7.23
CA SER A 164 15.02 -17.70 7.48
C SER A 164 15.57 -18.53 8.65
N ALA A 165 14.76 -18.73 9.69
CA ALA A 165 15.13 -19.58 10.84
C ALA A 165 15.24 -21.06 10.47
N LEU A 166 14.43 -21.54 9.52
CA LEU A 166 14.53 -22.91 8.99
C LEU A 166 15.82 -23.10 8.20
N SER A 167 16.16 -22.19 7.28
CA SER A 167 17.41 -22.28 6.51
C SER A 167 18.67 -22.23 7.37
N THR A 168 18.63 -21.59 8.55
CA THR A 168 19.78 -21.50 9.47
C THR A 168 19.98 -22.77 10.29
N LYS A 169 18.94 -23.61 10.44
CA LYS A 169 19.02 -24.89 11.17
C LYS A 169 19.51 -26.03 10.28
N GLU A 170 19.28 -25.96 8.98
CA GLU A 170 19.69 -27.01 8.03
C GLU A 170 21.20 -27.26 7.88
N PRO A 171 22.14 -26.32 8.13
CA PRO A 171 23.57 -26.60 7.97
C PRO A 171 24.16 -27.57 9.00
N GLN A 172 23.47 -27.86 10.12
CA GLN A 172 24.01 -28.71 11.19
C GLN A 172 23.46 -30.14 11.24
N GLU A 173 22.37 -30.44 10.53
CA GLU A 173 21.80 -31.81 10.48
C GLU A 173 22.07 -32.54 9.15
N MET A 174 22.50 -31.82 8.10
CA MET A 174 22.72 -32.33 6.74
C MET A 174 23.97 -33.22 6.57
N ALA A 175 24.74 -33.49 7.63
CA ALA A 175 25.84 -34.45 7.57
C ALA A 175 25.43 -35.90 7.90
N GLY A 176 24.14 -36.19 8.20
CA GLY A 176 23.80 -37.50 8.78
C GLY A 176 22.42 -38.13 8.52
N SER A 177 21.49 -37.55 7.75
CA SER A 177 20.19 -38.25 7.50
C SER A 177 19.65 -38.04 6.09
N SER A 178 20.23 -38.77 5.14
CA SER A 178 19.77 -38.86 3.74
C SER A 178 18.54 -39.76 3.56
N ASP A 179 17.53 -39.69 4.44
CA ASP A 179 16.24 -40.32 4.17
C ASP A 179 15.15 -39.79 5.11
N ARG A 180 14.56 -38.64 4.77
CA ARG A 180 13.33 -38.19 5.43
C ARG A 180 12.19 -39.09 4.96
N ASN A 181 11.89 -40.14 5.72
CA ASN A 181 10.68 -40.98 5.61
C ASN A 181 10.20 -41.23 4.17
N ALA A 182 11.03 -41.84 3.33
CA ALA A 182 10.60 -42.25 2.00
C ALA A 182 9.46 -43.27 2.13
N VAL A 183 8.24 -42.86 1.80
CA VAL A 183 7.08 -43.75 1.73
C VAL A 183 6.93 -44.20 0.29
N THR A 184 7.13 -45.49 0.03
CA THR A 184 6.85 -46.07 -1.28
C THR A 184 5.36 -46.37 -1.38
N VAL A 185 4.69 -45.77 -2.36
CA VAL A 185 3.25 -45.94 -2.62
C VAL A 185 3.07 -46.25 -4.11
N GLU A 186 2.26 -47.26 -4.41
CA GLU A 186 1.85 -47.55 -5.78
C GLU A 186 0.69 -46.62 -6.18
N LEU A 187 0.91 -45.80 -7.21
CA LEU A 187 -0.07 -44.84 -7.70
C LEU A 187 -0.36 -45.08 -9.19
N PRO A 188 -1.61 -44.91 -9.64
CA PRO A 188 -1.92 -44.87 -11.07
C PRO A 188 -1.13 -43.78 -11.77
N ALA A 189 -0.66 -44.03 -13.00
CA ALA A 189 0.09 -43.04 -13.78
C ALA A 189 -0.68 -41.73 -13.99
N ALA A 190 -2.02 -41.79 -14.08
CA ALA A 190 -2.89 -40.61 -14.18
C ALA A 190 -2.88 -39.71 -12.94
N SER A 191 -2.39 -40.19 -11.79
CA SER A 191 -2.25 -39.43 -10.55
C SER A 191 -0.88 -38.73 -10.42
N LEU A 192 0.02 -38.93 -11.38
CA LEU A 192 1.36 -38.37 -11.38
C LEU A 192 1.47 -37.19 -12.36
N LEU A 193 2.24 -36.17 -11.98
CA LEU A 193 2.48 -34.99 -12.79
C LEU A 193 3.91 -35.00 -13.35
N THR A 194 4.03 -34.79 -14.66
CA THR A 194 5.31 -34.67 -15.34
C THR A 194 5.75 -33.19 -15.37
N PRO A 195 6.88 -32.82 -14.74
CA PRO A 195 7.33 -31.42 -14.59
C PRO A 195 7.62 -30.67 -15.91
N THR A 196 8.03 -31.41 -16.94
CA THR A 196 8.60 -30.90 -18.19
C THR A 196 7.57 -30.59 -19.28
N GLU A 197 6.30 -30.95 -19.07
CA GLU A 197 5.27 -30.71 -20.08
C GLU A 197 4.68 -29.29 -19.92
N SER A 198 4.91 -28.45 -20.94
CA SER A 198 4.37 -27.09 -21.05
C SER A 198 2.84 -27.04 -21.13
N LEU A 199 2.19 -28.18 -21.41
CA LEU A 199 0.76 -28.31 -21.65
C LEU A 199 -0.02 -28.90 -20.46
N VAL A 200 0.62 -29.15 -19.31
CA VAL A 200 -0.11 -29.52 -18.09
C VAL A 200 -0.91 -28.30 -17.63
N ASN A 201 -2.14 -28.23 -18.10
CA ASN A 201 -3.15 -27.29 -17.62
C ASN A 201 -3.88 -27.99 -16.49
N LEU A 202 -3.52 -27.67 -15.25
CA LEU A 202 -4.21 -28.15 -14.05
C LEU A 202 -5.55 -27.43 -13.85
N GLY A 203 -6.32 -27.30 -14.93
CA GLY A 203 -7.57 -26.56 -14.99
C GLY A 203 -8.49 -26.97 -13.85
N GLY A 204 -8.89 -26.00 -13.05
CA GLY A 204 -9.74 -26.20 -11.87
C GLY A 204 -9.01 -26.23 -10.52
N PHE A 205 -7.72 -26.60 -10.46
CA PHE A 205 -6.97 -26.72 -9.19
C PHE A 205 -6.04 -25.53 -8.90
N THR A 206 -5.52 -24.85 -9.91
CA THR A 206 -4.36 -23.92 -9.78
C THR A 206 -4.65 -22.47 -10.14
N ALA A 207 -5.92 -22.11 -10.32
CA ALA A 207 -6.29 -20.79 -10.84
C ALA A 207 -6.55 -19.74 -9.75
N ASN A 208 -6.92 -20.16 -8.54
CA ASN A 208 -7.48 -19.27 -7.51
C ASN A 208 -6.74 -19.41 -6.17
N HIS A 209 -5.45 -19.14 -6.16
CA HIS A 209 -4.70 -19.11 -4.91
C HIS A 209 -5.10 -17.91 -4.05
N LEU A 210 -5.13 -18.13 -2.73
CA LEU A 210 -5.34 -17.07 -1.75
C LEU A 210 -4.03 -16.77 -0.99
N PRO A 211 -3.81 -15.51 -0.57
CA PRO A 211 -2.69 -15.19 0.29
C PRO A 211 -2.72 -16.01 1.59
N GLY A 212 -1.58 -16.60 1.95
CA GLY A 212 -1.40 -17.50 3.10
C GLY A 212 -1.45 -18.99 2.76
N GLU A 213 -1.80 -19.36 1.53
CA GLU A 213 -1.74 -20.76 1.09
C GLU A 213 -0.31 -21.25 0.92
N TYR A 214 -0.07 -22.51 1.31
CA TYR A 214 1.16 -23.23 0.98
C TYR A 214 1.06 -23.78 -0.43
N VAL A 215 2.12 -23.58 -1.21
CA VAL A 215 2.16 -23.95 -2.61
C VAL A 215 3.50 -24.58 -2.97
N THR A 216 3.50 -25.39 -4.02
CA THR A 216 4.69 -25.98 -4.64
C THR A 216 4.82 -25.52 -6.08
N TYR A 217 6.01 -25.12 -6.50
CA TYR A 217 6.29 -24.76 -7.89
C TYR A 217 6.42 -26.01 -8.74
N ILE A 218 5.62 -26.12 -9.80
CA ILE A 218 5.47 -27.37 -10.57
C ILE A 218 5.97 -27.31 -12.01
N ARG A 219 6.58 -26.19 -12.43
CA ARG A 219 7.11 -26.05 -13.79
C ARG A 219 8.58 -26.43 -13.83
N GLY A 220 8.98 -27.21 -14.83
CA GLY A 220 10.39 -27.53 -15.09
C GLY A 220 11.21 -26.36 -15.65
N ALA A 221 10.58 -25.23 -15.99
CA ALA A 221 11.24 -24.02 -16.47
C ALA A 221 10.62 -22.78 -15.83
N GLY A 222 11.45 -21.80 -15.50
CA GLY A 222 11.03 -20.54 -14.91
C GLY A 222 12.06 -19.98 -13.91
N PRO A 223 11.66 -18.98 -13.10
CA PRO A 223 12.56 -18.34 -12.13
C PRO A 223 12.82 -19.19 -10.88
N VAL A 224 12.08 -20.28 -10.69
CA VAL A 224 12.08 -21.10 -9.48
C VAL A 224 12.34 -22.56 -9.87
N PRO A 225 13.18 -23.30 -9.12
CA PRO A 225 13.36 -24.73 -9.33
C PRO A 225 12.06 -25.53 -9.17
N PHE A 226 11.91 -26.60 -9.94
CA PHE A 226 10.79 -27.52 -9.79
C PHE A 226 10.77 -28.14 -8.37
N GLY A 227 9.58 -28.24 -7.79
CA GLY A 227 9.36 -28.83 -6.46
C GLY A 227 9.60 -27.87 -5.30
N GLU A 228 10.02 -26.63 -5.58
CA GLU A 228 10.26 -25.64 -4.54
C GLU A 228 8.95 -25.24 -3.85
N ARG A 229 8.94 -25.28 -2.51
CA ARG A 229 7.77 -24.98 -1.69
C ARG A 229 7.80 -23.53 -1.22
N GLY A 230 6.62 -22.97 -0.98
CA GLY A 230 6.49 -21.60 -0.53
C GLY A 230 5.10 -21.24 -0.01
N ILE A 231 4.94 -19.97 0.34
CA ILE A 231 3.69 -19.38 0.82
C ILE A 231 3.28 -18.24 -0.10
N VAL A 232 2.02 -18.21 -0.51
CA VAL A 232 1.47 -17.13 -1.32
C VAL A 232 1.37 -15.85 -0.48
N LEU A 233 2.09 -14.80 -0.87
CA LEU A 233 2.07 -13.50 -0.19
C LEU A 233 1.01 -12.55 -0.74
N ALA A 234 0.82 -12.56 -2.05
CA ALA A 234 -0.13 -11.71 -2.75
C ALA A 234 -0.63 -12.36 -4.04
N THR A 235 -1.86 -12.05 -4.42
CA THR A 235 -2.46 -12.48 -5.69
C THR A 235 -3.07 -11.30 -6.43
N GLN A 236 -2.86 -11.27 -7.74
CA GLN A 236 -3.42 -10.27 -8.65
C GLN A 236 -3.76 -10.94 -9.98
N GLY A 237 -5.05 -11.18 -10.21
CA GLY A 237 -5.51 -11.96 -11.36
C GLY A 237 -4.85 -13.34 -11.38
N ALA A 238 -4.24 -13.70 -12.51
CA ALA A 238 -3.56 -14.99 -12.70
C ALA A 238 -2.09 -15.02 -12.21
N ARG A 239 -1.66 -14.04 -11.40
CA ARG A 239 -0.30 -13.95 -10.88
C ARG A 239 -0.29 -14.01 -9.37
N CYS A 240 0.67 -14.74 -8.84
CA CYS A 240 0.91 -14.90 -7.41
C CYS A 240 2.34 -14.45 -7.10
N GLU A 241 2.50 -13.65 -6.06
CA GLU A 241 3.80 -13.45 -5.41
C GLU A 241 3.92 -14.49 -4.29
N VAL A 242 4.99 -15.27 -4.32
CA VAL A 242 5.23 -16.37 -3.39
C VAL A 242 6.59 -16.18 -2.72
N ILE A 243 6.67 -16.41 -1.41
CA ILE A 243 7.93 -16.55 -0.69
C ILE A 243 8.33 -18.03 -0.62
N PHE A 244 9.52 -18.36 -1.10
CA PHE A 244 10.00 -19.74 -1.18
C PHE A 244 10.93 -20.10 -0.01
N GLU A 245 11.05 -21.40 0.25
CA GLU A 245 11.83 -21.97 1.35
C GLU A 245 13.34 -21.81 1.19
N HIS A 246 13.85 -21.68 -0.02
CA HIS A 246 15.28 -21.45 -0.29
C HIS A 246 15.56 -20.08 -0.91
N GLU A 247 16.74 -19.54 -0.61
CA GLU A 247 17.29 -18.32 -1.22
C GLU A 247 18.12 -18.63 -2.47
N GLY A 248 18.27 -17.63 -3.34
CA GLY A 248 19.36 -17.59 -4.32
C GLY A 248 18.93 -17.63 -5.79
N PHE A 249 17.67 -17.94 -6.08
CA PHE A 249 17.11 -17.92 -7.44
C PHE A 249 15.94 -16.93 -7.60
N CYS A 250 15.50 -16.32 -6.51
CA CYS A 250 14.37 -15.40 -6.46
C CYS A 250 14.80 -13.93 -6.30
N SER A 251 13.81 -13.03 -6.32
CA SER A 251 13.98 -11.60 -6.07
C SER A 251 13.61 -11.22 -4.64
N PHE A 252 13.73 -9.94 -4.28
CA PHE A 252 13.28 -9.38 -3.00
C PHE A 252 11.74 -9.16 -2.94
N GLY A 253 10.99 -9.65 -3.93
CA GLY A 253 9.55 -9.46 -3.99
C GLY A 253 9.18 -8.08 -4.54
N HIS A 254 8.23 -8.09 -5.47
CA HIS A 254 7.73 -6.91 -6.14
C HIS A 254 6.76 -6.11 -5.26
N PHE A 255 5.90 -6.78 -4.50
CA PHE A 255 4.90 -6.12 -3.66
C PHE A 255 5.23 -6.23 -2.17
N SER A 256 5.87 -7.33 -1.78
CA SER A 256 6.13 -7.64 -0.38
C SER A 256 7.42 -7.02 0.17
N ARG A 257 8.36 -6.63 -0.70
CA ARG A 257 9.65 -5.99 -0.34
C ARG A 257 10.35 -6.70 0.84
N LEU A 258 10.63 -7.97 0.62
CA LEU A 258 11.38 -8.82 1.53
C LEU A 258 12.82 -8.30 1.70
N ASN A 259 13.43 -8.65 2.82
CA ASN A 259 14.86 -8.44 3.04
C ASN A 259 15.72 -9.54 2.40
N THR A 260 15.11 -10.68 2.08
CA THR A 260 15.72 -11.87 1.51
C THR A 260 15.35 -12.05 0.04
N SER A 261 16.24 -12.67 -0.75
CA SER A 261 16.01 -13.00 -2.15
C SER A 261 15.23 -14.32 -2.31
N ARG A 262 14.00 -14.35 -1.75
CA ARG A 262 13.12 -15.52 -1.67
C ARG A 262 11.81 -15.39 -2.43
N ALA A 263 11.47 -14.19 -2.88
CA ALA A 263 10.17 -13.95 -3.52
C ALA A 263 10.25 -13.96 -5.04
N ALA A 264 9.30 -14.65 -5.67
CA ALA A 264 9.08 -14.54 -7.11
C ALA A 264 7.60 -14.33 -7.43
N VAL A 265 7.37 -13.60 -8.51
CA VAL A 265 6.03 -13.46 -9.10
C VAL A 265 5.90 -14.52 -10.18
N VAL A 266 4.99 -15.47 -9.97
CA VAL A 266 4.77 -16.61 -10.87
C VAL A 266 3.31 -16.67 -11.31
N PRO A 267 3.02 -17.27 -12.47
CA PRO A 267 1.64 -17.58 -12.85
C PRO A 267 1.01 -18.52 -11.83
N ALA A 268 -0.25 -18.29 -11.45
CA ALA A 268 -1.01 -19.17 -10.56
C ALA A 268 -1.00 -20.62 -11.07
N THR A 269 -1.10 -20.80 -12.39
CA THR A 269 -1.02 -22.11 -13.07
C THR A 269 0.32 -22.83 -12.93
N SER A 270 1.32 -22.22 -12.31
CA SER A 270 2.63 -22.80 -12.03
C SER A 270 2.78 -23.27 -10.58
N LEU A 271 1.71 -23.16 -9.79
CA LEU A 271 1.65 -23.51 -8.38
C LEU A 271 0.65 -24.65 -8.18
N LEU A 272 0.91 -25.50 -7.18
CA LEU A 272 0.00 -26.52 -6.67
C LEU A 272 -0.10 -26.39 -5.15
#